data_AF-A0A1E4KQG1-F1
#
_entry.id   AF-A0A1E4KQG1-F1
#
_cell.length_a   1.000
_cell.length_b   1.000
_cell.length_c   1.000
_cell.angle_alpha   90.00
_cell.angle_beta   90.00
_cell.angle_gamma   90.00
#
_symmetry.space_group_name_H-M   'P 1'
#
loop_
_entity.id
_entity.type
_entity.pdbx_description
1 polymer ?
#
loop_
_entity_poly.entity_id
_entity_poly.type
_entity_poly.pdbx_seq_one_letter_code
_entity_poly.pdbx_strand_id
1 'polypeptide(L)'
;MRRPQSNGFVERLHRTLLDEHFRVAGRTTWYESVEQMQEDLDRYLHHYNHVRPHQGRMMEGRTPIRMFLEGIVEQPGSGLAEAA
;
A
#
# COMPACT_ATOMS: atom_id res chain seq x y z
N MET A 1 -0.43 21.84 20.57
CA MET A 1 -1.17 20.81 19.81
C MET A 1 -0.21 20.13 18.83
N ARG A 2 0.34 18.95 19.14
CA ARG A 2 1.12 18.16 18.17
C ARG A 2 0.16 17.62 17.12
N ARG A 3 0.00 18.31 15.99
CA ARG A 3 -0.69 17.73 14.83
C ARG A 3 0.24 16.67 14.24
N PRO A 4 -0.19 15.42 14.03
CA PRO A 4 0.64 14.43 13.35
C PRO A 4 0.81 14.89 11.91
N GLN A 5 1.96 15.49 11.60
CA GLN A 5 2.26 16.04 10.28
C GLN A 5 2.52 14.96 9.21
N SER A 6 2.47 13.68 9.59
CA SER A 6 3.06 12.56 8.83
C SER A 6 2.07 11.60 8.17
N ASN A 7 0.75 11.72 8.40
CA ASN A 7 -0.21 10.69 7.94
C ASN A 7 -0.67 10.84 6.48
N GLY A 8 -0.24 11.89 5.77
CA GLY A 8 -0.75 12.19 4.43
C GLY A 8 -0.55 11.09 3.38
N PHE A 9 0.48 10.25 3.52
CA PHE A 9 0.68 9.09 2.65
C PHE A 9 -0.33 7.98 2.91
N VAL A 10 -0.59 7.67 4.18
CA VAL A 10 -1.58 6.64 4.58
C VAL A 10 -2.99 7.09 4.22
N GLU A 11 -3.32 8.35 4.50
CA GLU A 11 -4.61 8.92 4.13
C GLU A 11 -4.85 8.89 2.61
N ARG A 12 -3.80 9.16 1.82
CA ARG A 12 -3.87 9.05 0.37
C ARG A 12 -4.05 7.60 -0.08
N LEU A 13 -3.33 6.65 0.51
CA LEU A 13 -3.48 5.22 0.24
C LEU A 13 -4.92 4.77 0.52
N HIS A 14 -5.49 5.11 1.67
CA HIS A 14 -6.88 4.76 2.01
C HIS A 14 -7.89 5.33 1.02
N ARG A 15 -7.69 6.58 0.58
CA ARG A 15 -8.52 7.19 -0.46
C ARG A 15 -8.41 6.45 -1.79
N THR A 16 -7.19 6.11 -2.20
CA THR A 16 -6.94 5.33 -3.41
C THR A 16 -7.60 3.95 -3.35
N LEU A 17 -7.48 3.24 -2.23
CA LEU A 17 -8.16 1.95 -2.04
C LEU A 17 -9.68 2.08 -2.13
N LEU A 18 -10.24 3.11 -1.50
CA LEU A 18 -11.69 3.36 -1.57
C LEU A 18 -12.15 3.68 -3.00
N ASP A 19 -11.45 4.58 -3.68
CA ASP A 19 -11.87 5.13 -4.97
C ASP A 19 -11.62 4.15 -6.12
N GLU A 20 -10.47 3.49 -6.15
CA GLU A 20 -10.03 2.63 -7.26
C GLU A 20 -10.43 1.15 -7.07
N HIS A 21 -10.48 0.65 -5.83
CA HIS A 21 -10.82 -0.74 -5.55
C HIS A 21 -12.24 -0.89 -5.00
N PHE A 22 -12.50 -0.50 -3.75
CA PHE A 22 -13.75 -0.85 -3.06
C PHE A 22 -15.01 -0.33 -3.77
N ARG A 23 -14.99 0.92 -4.25
CA ARG A 23 -16.15 1.49 -4.98
C ARG A 23 -16.39 0.86 -6.35
N VAL A 24 -15.35 0.33 -6.99
CA VAL A 24 -15.47 -0.31 -8.31
C VAL A 24 -15.91 -1.76 -8.13
N ALA A 25 -15.17 -2.50 -7.30
CA ALA A 25 -15.40 -3.90 -7.03
C ALA A 25 -16.76 -4.12 -6.36
N GLY A 26 -17.12 -3.30 -5.37
CA GLY A 26 -18.44 -3.35 -4.72
C GLY A 26 -19.64 -2.98 -5.62
N ARG A 27 -19.42 -2.43 -6.82
CA ARG A 27 -20.49 -2.22 -7.83
C ARG A 27 -20.57 -3.33 -8.87
N THR A 28 -19.49 -4.07 -9.06
CA THR A 28 -19.34 -5.06 -10.15
C THR A 28 -19.39 -6.49 -9.66
N THR A 29 -19.08 -6.71 -8.39
CA THR A 29 -19.00 -8.02 -7.75
C THR A 29 -19.93 -8.07 -6.56
N TRP A 30 -20.76 -9.11 -6.50
CA TRP A 30 -21.48 -9.49 -5.29
C TRP A 30 -20.61 -10.46 -4.49
N TYR A 31 -20.18 -10.05 -3.30
CA TYR A 31 -19.36 -10.90 -2.44
C TYR A 31 -20.23 -11.74 -1.52
N GLU A 32 -19.95 -13.02 -1.43
CA GLU A 32 -20.67 -13.97 -0.57
C GLU A 32 -20.03 -14.09 0.82
N SER A 33 -18.76 -13.67 0.95
CA SER A 33 -18.05 -13.67 2.23
C SER A 33 -16.99 -12.57 2.30
N VAL A 34 -16.48 -12.32 3.52
CA VAL A 34 -15.39 -11.37 3.75
C VAL A 34 -14.07 -11.91 3.19
N GLU A 35 -13.86 -13.21 3.22
CA GLU A 35 -12.68 -13.88 2.68
C GLU A 35 -12.56 -13.64 1.17
N GLN A 36 -13.67 -13.74 0.43
CA GLN A 36 -13.69 -13.44 -1.00
C GLN A 36 -13.33 -11.96 -1.28
N MET A 37 -13.79 -11.04 -0.43
CA MET A 37 -13.42 -9.63 -0.52
C MET A 37 -11.93 -9.42 -0.20
N GLN A 38 -11.39 -10.14 0.77
CA GLN A 38 -9.98 -10.08 1.15
C GLN A 38 -9.08 -10.58 0.00
N GLU A 39 -9.42 -11.69 -0.65
CA GLU A 39 -8.67 -12.19 -1.81
C GLU A 39 -8.62 -11.18 -2.97
N ASP A 40 -9.73 -10.46 -3.19
CA ASP A 40 -9.80 -9.43 -4.22
C ASP A 40 -8.95 -8.20 -3.87
N LEU A 41 -8.98 -7.80 -2.60
CA LEU A 41 -8.12 -6.74 -2.08
C LEU A 41 -6.64 -7.13 -2.16
N ASP A 42 -6.28 -8.37 -1.83
CA ASP A 42 -4.90 -8.86 -1.89
C ASP A 42 -4.37 -8.84 -3.33
N ARG A 43 -5.20 -9.25 -4.30
CA ARG A 43 -4.87 -9.14 -5.73
C ARG A 43 -4.65 -7.69 -6.15
N TYR A 44 -5.50 -6.77 -5.71
CA TYR A 44 -5.32 -5.35 -5.97
C TYR A 44 -4.04 -4.80 -5.35
N LEU A 45 -3.76 -5.13 -4.09
CA LEU A 45 -2.56 -4.68 -3.37
C LEU A 45 -1.29 -5.22 -4.02
N HIS A 46 -1.30 -6.47 -4.50
CA HIS A 46 -0.17 -7.01 -5.26
C HIS A 46 0.10 -6.18 -6.52
N HIS A 47 -0.94 -5.86 -7.30
CA HIS A 47 -0.79 -4.99 -8.47
C HIS A 47 -0.27 -3.60 -8.09
N TYR A 48 -0.86 -2.97 -7.07
CA TYR A 48 -0.49 -1.64 -6.59
C TYR A 48 0.98 -1.56 -6.14
N ASN A 49 1.45 -2.59 -5.43
CA ASN A 49 2.78 -2.62 -4.84
C ASN A 49 3.88 -3.11 -5.80
N HIS A 50 3.57 -4.06 -6.70
CA HIS A 50 4.58 -4.73 -7.53
C HIS A 50 4.56 -4.33 -9.00
N VAL A 51 3.44 -3.83 -9.51
CA VAL A 51 3.27 -3.60 -10.96
C VAL A 51 3.08 -2.12 -11.28
N ARG A 52 2.27 -1.40 -10.50
CA ARG A 52 1.96 0.01 -10.76
C ARG A 52 3.19 0.90 -10.54
N PRO A 53 3.68 1.63 -11.56
CA PRO A 53 4.69 2.67 -11.37
C PRO A 53 4.07 3.90 -10.69
N HIS A 54 4.78 4.49 -9.72
CA HIS A 54 4.32 5.69 -9.02
C HIS A 54 5.18 6.90 -9.37
N GLN A 55 4.53 8.00 -9.71
CA GLN A 55 5.18 9.30 -9.95
C GLN A 55 5.09 10.22 -8.72
N GLY A 56 4.78 9.65 -7.55
CA GLY A 56 4.74 10.38 -6.29
C GLY A 56 6.12 10.91 -5.88
N ARG A 57 6.15 11.74 -4.84
CA ARG A 57 7.38 12.29 -4.26
C ARG A 57 8.36 11.14 -3.95
N MET A 58 9.61 11.26 -4.44
CA MET A 58 10.70 10.28 -4.28
C MET A 58 10.46 8.90 -4.91
N MET A 59 9.40 8.72 -5.70
CA MET A 59 9.13 7.43 -6.34
C MET A 59 9.83 7.30 -7.70
N GLU A 60 9.97 8.39 -8.47
CA GLU A 60 10.67 8.39 -9.77
C GLU A 60 10.19 7.30 -10.75
N GLY A 61 8.89 6.99 -10.74
CA GLY A 61 8.31 5.93 -11.57
C GLY A 61 8.52 4.50 -11.04
N ARG A 62 9.22 4.33 -9.91
CA ARG A 62 9.40 3.02 -9.27
C ARG A 62 8.12 2.55 -8.60
N THR A 63 8.04 1.23 -8.38
CA THR A 63 6.94 0.59 -7.66
C THR A 63 7.14 0.74 -6.13
N PRO A 64 6.06 0.70 -5.32
CA PRO A 64 6.17 0.84 -3.87
C PRO A 64 7.08 -0.20 -3.24
N ILE A 65 7.01 -1.46 -3.70
CA ILE A 65 7.87 -2.52 -3.16
C ILE A 65 9.35 -2.25 -3.44
N ARG A 66 9.69 -1.72 -4.61
CA ARG A 66 11.08 -1.42 -4.96
C ARG A 66 11.64 -0.34 -4.03
N MET A 67 10.89 0.73 -3.83
CA MET A 67 11.28 1.81 -2.91
C MET A 67 11.41 1.32 -1.47
N PHE A 68 10.50 0.45 -1.03
CA PHE A 68 10.54 -0.12 0.32
C PHE A 68 11.80 -0.97 0.53
N LEU A 69 12.13 -1.85 -0.41
CA LEU A 69 13.30 -2.71 -0.33
C LEU A 69 14.61 -1.89 -0.39
N GLU A 70 14.70 -0.92 -1.31
CA GLU A 70 15.84 -0.02 -1.39
C GLU A 70 16.04 0.75 -0.07
N GLY A 71 14.96 1.25 0.54
CA GLY A 71 15.02 1.96 1.82
C GLY A 71 15.38 1.10 3.02
N ILE A 72 15.07 -0.20 3.00
CA ILE A 72 15.55 -1.15 4.03
C ILE A 72 17.05 -1.40 3.87
N VAL A 73 17.53 -1.55 2.64
CA VAL A 73 18.95 -1.83 2.34
C VAL A 73 19.84 -0.62 2.66
N GLU A 74 19.34 0.60 2.47
CA GLU A 74 20.05 1.85 2.82
C GLU A 74 20.17 2.09 4.34
N GLN A 75 19.49 1.31 5.18
CA GLN A 75 19.64 1.34 6.64
C GLN A 75 20.55 0.17 7.08
N PRO A 76 21.90 0.32 7.11
CA PRO A 76 22.75 -0.74 7.58
C PRO A 76 22.59 -0.88 9.10
N GLY A 77 21.80 -1.85 9.56
CA GLY A 77 21.82 -2.32 10.94
C GLY A 77 20.68 -1.91 11.89
N SER A 78 19.42 -1.81 11.45
CA SER A 78 18.30 -1.88 12.42
C SER A 78 17.87 -3.34 12.61
N GLY A 79 18.47 -4.00 13.60
CA GLY A 79 18.19 -5.40 13.93
C GLY A 79 16.70 -5.66 14.17
N LEU A 80 16.12 -6.55 13.37
CA LEU A 80 14.91 -7.30 13.74
C LEU A 80 15.20 -8.43 14.76
N ALA A 81 16.35 -8.37 15.44
CA ALA A 81 16.85 -9.41 16.35
C ALA A 81 16.66 -9.09 17.85
N GLU A 82 16.00 -8.00 18.23
CA GLU A 82 15.76 -7.64 19.65
C GLU A 82 14.27 -7.57 20.04
N ALA A 83 13.43 -8.44 19.47
CA ALA A 83 12.04 -8.57 19.90
C ALA A 83 11.56 -10.03 19.94
N ALA A 84 12.36 -10.93 20.51
CA ALA A 84 11.97 -12.28 20.90
C ALA A 84 12.43 -12.57 22.35
#